data_AF-A0A3R7X7T7-F1
#
_entry.id   AF-A0A3R7X7T7-F1
#
_cell.length_a   1.000
_cell.length_b   1.000
_cell.length_c   1.000
_cell.angle_alpha   90.00
_cell.angle_beta   90.00
_cell.angle_gamma   90.00
#
_symmetry.space_group_name_H-M   'P 1'
#
loop_
_entity.id
_entity.type
_entity.pdbx_description
1 polymer ?
#
loop_
_entity_poly.entity_id
_entity_poly.type
_entity_poly.pdbx_seq_one_letter_code
_entity_poly.pdbx_strand_id
1 'polypeptide(L)'
;MDSDSTVTGFSVVKSPRGDHTKLLASPHPLDNANVLSKAIFGWANTLLRDGNQRQLGPDDMWPLQDSNKAATLASIYVSVYATHGKSLLRSFFAIYWVKLIVIAVMQLFTAACDLYGPAYVLQKVVRAVQQPVFDPTATSLLVLSLYGIQVVSAFVKAHMKFMNDVIGFQFGSSLRSMLFEKALKLNAKSKKEKSAGDIANLFSTDVNSVMEFATNMNLIWIVPVQIGIVLYLLYVLVGWAIFVGLGVVFVILVINAVVAIMLGKEQDILFQAKDNRMKVVNEVFGAIQIVKFNAWEEKFLDKLIELRLAEVVSIWKYMR
;
A
#
# COMPACT_ATOMS: atom_id res chain seq x y z
N MET A 1 6.82 61.15 -2.81
CA MET A 1 5.48 60.55 -2.96
C MET A 1 5.71 59.06 -3.18
N ASP A 2 5.22 58.29 -2.21
CA ASP A 2 5.77 57.02 -1.77
C ASP A 2 5.65 55.85 -2.73
N SER A 3 6.63 54.95 -2.62
CA SER A 3 6.68 53.62 -3.21
C SER A 3 5.73 52.68 -2.47
N ASP A 4 4.65 52.26 -3.13
CA ASP A 4 3.67 51.36 -2.54
C ASP A 4 4.07 49.89 -2.77
N SER A 5 4.99 49.40 -1.93
CA SER A 5 5.29 47.97 -1.81
C SER A 5 4.23 47.30 -0.93
N THR A 6 3.12 46.90 -1.52
CA THR A 6 2.11 46.06 -0.87
C THR A 6 2.58 44.61 -0.78
N VAL A 7 3.59 44.38 0.08
CA VAL A 7 3.91 43.04 0.57
C VAL A 7 2.79 42.66 1.53
N THR A 8 1.91 41.76 1.10
CA THR A 8 0.88 41.16 1.94
C THR A 8 1.53 40.58 3.20
N GLY A 9 1.23 41.19 4.35
CA GLY A 9 1.76 40.84 5.67
C GLY A 9 1.20 39.53 6.24
N PHE A 10 1.19 38.46 5.45
CA PHE A 10 1.20 37.12 6.01
C PHE A 10 2.63 36.80 6.38
N SER A 11 3.00 37.08 7.63
CA SER A 11 4.09 36.34 8.25
C SER A 11 3.70 34.87 8.15
N VAL A 12 4.33 34.13 7.22
CA VAL A 12 4.34 32.67 7.28
C VAL A 12 4.72 32.37 8.71
N VAL A 13 3.79 31.76 9.46
CA VAL A 13 4.06 31.27 10.80
C VAL A 13 5.29 30.40 10.63
N LYS A 14 6.47 30.95 10.93
CA LYS A 14 7.69 30.17 10.99
C LYS A 14 7.38 29.22 12.13
N SER A 15 7.01 27.98 11.78
CA SER A 15 7.00 26.90 12.76
C SER A 15 8.30 27.02 13.54
N PRO A 16 8.32 26.76 14.85
CA PRO A 16 9.50 26.87 15.71
C PRO A 16 10.55 25.81 15.33
N ARG A 17 11.04 25.91 14.10
CA ARG A 17 12.15 25.20 13.51
C ARG A 17 13.33 26.08 13.88
N GLY A 18 13.96 25.79 15.01
CA GLY A 18 15.26 26.39 15.36
C GLY A 18 16.27 26.15 14.22
N ASP A 19 17.41 26.84 14.22
CA ASP A 19 18.48 26.52 13.27
C ASP A 19 18.95 25.07 13.52
N HIS A 20 18.68 24.20 12.56
CA HIS A 20 19.02 22.79 12.60
C HIS A 20 19.79 22.39 11.34
N THR A 21 20.59 21.33 11.46
CA THR A 21 21.40 20.81 10.37
C THR A 21 20.50 20.38 9.22
N LYS A 22 20.63 21.05 8.06
CA LYS A 22 19.91 20.70 6.84
C LYS A 22 20.44 19.39 6.28
N LEU A 23 19.66 18.31 6.43
CA LEU A 23 20.04 16.96 6.01
C LEU A 23 20.05 16.80 4.48
N LEU A 24 19.34 17.66 3.76
CA LEU A 24 19.32 17.69 2.28
C LEU A 24 20.71 17.86 1.64
N ALA A 25 21.67 18.46 2.36
CA ALA A 25 23.04 18.65 1.89
C ALA A 25 23.99 17.49 2.25
N SER A 26 23.53 16.53 3.07
CA SER A 26 24.34 15.40 3.55
C SER A 26 24.10 14.16 2.68
N PRO A 27 25.11 13.28 2.51
CA PRO A 27 24.92 12.03 1.78
C PRO A 27 23.90 11.13 2.49
N HIS A 28 23.25 10.24 1.74
CA HIS A 28 22.23 9.36 2.30
C HIS A 28 22.86 8.40 3.34
N PRO A 29 22.30 8.27 4.56
CA PRO A 29 22.93 7.52 5.65
C PRO A 29 23.10 6.02 5.34
N LEU A 30 22.26 5.47 4.46
CA LEU A 30 22.36 4.07 4.02
C LEU A 30 23.66 3.77 3.26
N ASP A 31 24.28 4.76 2.60
CA ASP A 31 25.52 4.56 1.84
C ASP A 31 26.69 4.24 2.79
N ASN A 32 26.79 5.00 3.89
CA ASN A 32 27.86 4.89 4.87
C ASN A 32 27.51 4.01 6.09
N ALA A 33 26.29 3.45 6.13
CA ALA A 33 25.85 2.64 7.26
C ALA A 33 26.56 1.27 7.32
N ASN A 34 27.02 0.92 8.52
CA ASN A 34 27.54 -0.41 8.84
C ASN A 34 26.47 -1.49 8.62
N VAL A 35 26.91 -2.74 8.39
CA VAL A 35 26.01 -3.88 8.13
C VAL A 35 24.97 -4.05 9.24
N LEU A 36 25.37 -3.88 10.50
CA LEU A 36 24.44 -3.95 11.63
C LEU A 36 23.38 -2.84 11.57
N SER A 37 23.78 -1.60 11.27
CA SER A 37 22.85 -0.46 11.14
C SER A 37 21.88 -0.65 9.97
N LYS A 38 22.35 -1.25 8.86
CA LYS A 38 21.50 -1.65 7.73
C LYS A 38 20.49 -2.71 8.15
N ALA A 39 20.95 -3.74 8.87
CA ALA A 39 20.15 -4.86 9.35
C ALA A 39 19.02 -4.44 10.31
N ILE A 40 19.28 -3.52 11.24
CA ILE A 40 18.23 -3.08 12.20
C ILE A 40 17.46 -1.84 11.74
N PHE A 41 17.66 -1.39 10.50
CA PHE A 41 17.18 -0.09 10.00
C PHE A 41 17.57 1.10 10.90
N GLY A 42 18.69 0.98 11.62
CA GLY A 42 19.13 1.94 12.62
C GLY A 42 19.55 3.29 12.03
N TRP A 43 19.88 3.31 10.74
CA TRP A 43 20.18 4.53 9.98
C TRP A 43 18.99 5.52 9.94
N ALA A 44 17.75 5.06 10.11
CA ALA A 44 16.57 5.91 10.14
C ALA A 44 16.27 6.50 11.53
N ASN A 45 16.92 6.00 12.59
CA ASN A 45 16.60 6.37 13.97
C ASN A 45 16.79 7.86 14.26
N THR A 46 17.77 8.51 13.62
CA THR A 46 18.01 9.95 13.79
C THR A 46 16.82 10.76 13.31
N LEU A 47 16.33 10.49 12.10
CA LEU A 47 15.15 11.15 11.54
C LEU A 47 13.88 10.83 12.34
N LEU A 48 13.71 9.59 12.79
CA LEU A 48 12.56 9.21 13.63
C LEU A 48 12.57 9.93 14.98
N ARG A 49 13.74 10.07 15.60
CA ARG A 49 13.90 10.81 16.86
C ARG A 49 13.58 12.29 16.65
N ASP A 50 14.09 12.89 15.58
CA ASP A 50 13.83 14.29 15.25
C ASP A 50 12.34 14.52 14.97
N GLY A 51 11.70 13.60 14.22
CA GLY A 51 10.26 13.64 13.95
C GLY A 51 9.37 13.46 15.18
N ASN A 52 9.86 12.77 16.22
CA ASN A 52 9.17 12.67 17.51
C ASN A 52 9.29 13.96 18.35
N GLN A 53 10.35 14.74 18.16
CA GLN A 53 10.60 15.97 18.90
C GLN A 53 10.00 17.20 18.21
N ARG A 54 9.92 17.20 16.87
CA ARG A 54 9.43 18.33 16.07
C ARG A 54 8.85 17.86 14.75
N GLN A 55 8.03 18.72 14.15
CA GLN A 55 7.54 18.50 12.79
C GLN A 55 8.67 18.64 11.77
N LEU A 56 8.87 17.59 10.96
CA LEU A 56 9.87 17.55 9.89
C LEU A 56 9.46 18.44 8.71
N GLY A 57 10.43 19.11 8.12
CA GLY A 57 10.30 19.86 6.87
C GLY A 57 11.04 19.19 5.70
N PRO A 58 10.91 19.71 4.47
CA PRO A 58 11.64 19.20 3.31
C PRO A 58 13.17 19.23 3.48
N ASP A 59 13.70 20.23 4.20
CA ASP A 59 15.13 20.40 4.48
C ASP A 59 15.73 19.32 5.40
N ASP A 60 14.87 18.58 6.11
CA ASP A 60 15.22 17.48 7.01
C ASP A 60 15.31 16.13 6.30
N MET A 61 14.98 16.07 5.01
CA MET A 61 15.01 14.82 4.26
C MET A 61 16.39 14.61 3.64
N TRP A 62 16.89 13.38 3.70
CA TRP A 62 18.11 13.05 2.97
C TRP A 62 17.87 13.06 1.46
N PRO A 63 18.88 13.43 0.65
CA PRO A 63 18.82 13.22 -0.78
C PRO A 63 18.76 11.72 -1.09
N LEU A 64 18.07 11.34 -2.17
CA LEU A 64 18.06 9.95 -2.61
C LEU A 64 19.46 9.49 -3.02
N GLN A 65 19.76 8.22 -2.75
CA GLN A 65 20.93 7.52 -3.30
C GLN A 65 20.97 7.65 -4.83
N ASP A 66 22.16 7.74 -5.43
CA ASP A 66 22.32 7.91 -6.88
C ASP A 66 21.68 6.79 -7.71
N SER A 67 21.67 5.57 -7.17
CA SER A 67 21.01 4.40 -7.76
C SER A 67 19.48 4.51 -7.77
N ASN A 68 18.90 5.35 -6.90
CA ASN A 68 17.47 5.57 -6.76
C ASN A 68 16.99 6.89 -7.41
N LYS A 69 17.90 7.68 -7.99
CA LYS A 69 17.55 8.91 -8.70
C LYS A 69 16.84 8.59 -10.01
N ALA A 70 15.82 9.39 -10.34
CA ALA A 70 14.98 9.20 -11.53
C ALA A 70 15.78 9.17 -12.83
N ALA A 71 16.79 10.05 -12.98
CA ALA A 71 17.63 10.10 -14.18
C ALA A 71 18.41 8.79 -14.41
N THR A 72 19.04 8.26 -13.36
CA THR A 72 19.78 6.99 -13.41
C THR A 72 18.85 5.84 -13.73
N LEU A 73 17.73 5.73 -13.02
CA LEU A 73 16.75 4.66 -13.20
C LEU A 73 16.13 4.67 -14.61
N ALA A 74 15.72 5.84 -15.08
CA ALA A 74 15.12 6.01 -16.39
C ALA A 74 16.09 5.68 -17.53
N SER A 75 17.35 6.12 -17.44
CA SER A 75 18.36 5.82 -18.47
C SER A 75 18.63 4.30 -18.59
N ILE A 76 18.76 3.60 -17.47
CA ILE A 76 18.88 2.14 -17.43
C ILE A 76 17.64 1.51 -18.06
N TYR A 77 16.45 1.91 -17.61
CA TYR A 77 15.21 1.31 -18.07
C TYR A 77 14.98 1.52 -19.58
N VAL A 78 15.21 2.73 -20.10
CA VAL A 78 15.08 3.05 -21.54
C VAL A 78 16.03 2.21 -22.39
N SER A 79 17.27 1.99 -21.94
CA SER A 79 18.25 1.18 -22.65
C SER A 79 17.80 -0.28 -22.81
N VAL A 80 17.22 -0.87 -21.75
CA VAL A 80 16.68 -2.23 -21.76
C VAL A 80 15.36 -2.30 -22.53
N TYR A 81 14.53 -1.26 -22.43
CA TYR A 81 13.27 -1.15 -23.14
C TYR A 81 13.44 -1.15 -24.67
N ALA A 82 14.49 -0.50 -25.16
CA ALA A 82 14.83 -0.50 -26.58
C ALA A 82 15.25 -1.89 -27.09
N THR A 83 16.00 -2.65 -26.28
CA THR A 83 16.49 -3.99 -26.65
C THR A 83 15.43 -5.08 -26.54
N HIS A 84 14.47 -4.94 -25.62
CA HIS A 84 13.43 -5.95 -25.34
C HIS A 84 12.10 -5.69 -26.09
N GLY A 85 12.18 -5.16 -27.30
CA GLY A 85 11.01 -4.99 -28.19
C GLY A 85 9.96 -4.02 -27.65
N LYS A 86 10.36 -3.03 -26.84
CA LYS A 86 9.48 -2.00 -26.27
C LYS A 86 8.34 -2.57 -25.42
N SER A 87 8.57 -3.70 -24.76
CA SER A 87 7.62 -4.27 -23.79
C SER A 87 8.00 -3.85 -22.37
N LEU A 88 7.06 -3.22 -21.64
CA LEU A 88 7.29 -2.80 -20.27
C LEU A 88 7.56 -4.00 -19.35
N LEU A 89 6.73 -5.04 -19.41
CA LEU A 89 6.89 -6.22 -18.55
C LEU A 89 8.20 -6.96 -18.83
N ARG A 90 8.58 -7.18 -20.10
CA ARG A 90 9.84 -7.85 -20.42
C ARG A 90 11.05 -7.08 -19.91
N SER A 91 11.03 -5.75 -20.04
CA SER A 91 12.10 -4.88 -19.56
C SER A 91 12.20 -4.88 -18.04
N PHE A 92 11.04 -4.86 -17.36
CA PHE A 92 10.95 -4.99 -15.91
C PHE A 92 11.60 -6.29 -15.42
N PHE A 93 11.23 -7.45 -15.99
CA PHE A 93 11.84 -8.72 -15.61
C PHE A 93 13.34 -8.75 -15.93
N ALA A 94 13.77 -8.25 -17.08
CA ALA A 94 15.19 -8.20 -17.43
C ALA A 94 16.04 -7.39 -16.43
N ILE A 95 15.48 -6.33 -15.83
CA ILE A 95 16.18 -5.49 -14.85
C ILE A 95 16.11 -6.09 -13.44
N TYR A 96 14.96 -6.60 -13.02
CA TYR A 96 14.69 -6.93 -11.62
C TYR A 96 14.72 -8.43 -11.29
N TRP A 97 14.89 -9.34 -12.26
CA TRP A 97 14.78 -10.79 -12.02
C TRP A 97 15.66 -11.32 -10.88
N VAL A 98 16.90 -10.85 -10.74
CA VAL A 98 17.79 -11.29 -9.64
C VAL A 98 17.19 -10.90 -8.29
N LYS A 99 16.74 -9.65 -8.15
CA LYS A 99 16.12 -9.17 -6.91
C LYS A 99 14.81 -9.90 -6.62
N LEU A 100 14.03 -10.21 -7.65
CA LEU A 100 12.79 -10.99 -7.52
C LEU A 100 13.07 -12.41 -7.03
N ILE A 101 14.13 -13.07 -7.50
CA ILE A 101 14.55 -14.40 -7.00
C ILE A 101 15.01 -14.31 -5.54
N VAL A 102 15.76 -13.28 -5.15
CA VAL A 102 16.16 -13.08 -3.74
C VAL A 102 14.92 -12.92 -2.86
N ILE A 103 13.96 -12.09 -3.28
CA ILE A 103 12.68 -11.91 -2.57
C ILE A 103 11.91 -13.23 -2.50
N ALA A 104 11.85 -13.98 -3.60
CA ALA A 104 11.21 -15.30 -3.67
C ALA A 104 11.76 -16.27 -2.63
N VAL A 105 13.09 -16.36 -2.52
CA VAL A 105 13.76 -17.24 -1.56
C VAL A 105 13.48 -16.79 -0.12
N MET A 106 13.57 -15.48 0.16
CA MET A 106 13.22 -14.96 1.49
C MET A 106 11.76 -15.25 1.84
N GLN A 107 10.86 -15.15 0.87
CA GLN A 107 9.45 -15.41 1.08
C GLN A 107 9.17 -16.88 1.38
N LEU A 108 9.76 -17.80 0.63
CA LEU A 108 9.67 -19.24 0.91
C LEU A 108 10.24 -19.59 2.29
N PHE A 109 11.35 -18.98 2.68
CA PHE A 109 11.91 -19.14 4.02
C PHE A 109 10.93 -18.67 5.10
N THR A 110 10.36 -17.47 4.96
CA THR A 110 9.39 -16.95 5.94
C THR A 110 8.12 -17.80 6.00
N ALA A 111 7.65 -18.34 4.87
CA ALA A 111 6.52 -19.27 4.84
C ALA A 111 6.84 -20.58 5.58
N ALA A 112 8.05 -21.12 5.43
CA ALA A 112 8.48 -22.29 6.18
C ALA A 112 8.54 -22.01 7.70
N CYS A 113 9.04 -20.83 8.11
CA CYS A 113 9.02 -20.40 9.51
C CYS A 113 7.59 -20.27 10.06
N ASP A 114 6.67 -19.71 9.29
CA ASP A 114 5.26 -19.56 9.69
C ASP A 114 4.59 -20.94 9.87
N LEU A 115 4.96 -21.91 9.02
CA LEU A 115 4.44 -23.27 9.09
C LEU A 115 5.07 -24.10 10.22
N TYR A 116 6.27 -23.78 10.69
CA TYR A 116 6.96 -24.52 11.75
C TYR A 116 6.11 -24.68 13.02
N GLY A 117 5.36 -23.63 13.40
CA GLY A 117 4.49 -23.65 14.58
C GLY A 117 3.38 -24.69 14.47
N PRO A 118 2.44 -24.55 13.51
CA PRO A 118 1.37 -25.53 13.30
C PRO A 118 1.85 -26.93 12.90
N ALA A 119 2.91 -27.01 12.07
CA ALA A 119 3.40 -28.26 11.51
C ALA A 119 4.13 -29.15 12.53
N TYR A 120 4.94 -28.56 13.39
CA TYR A 120 5.89 -29.31 14.22
C TYR A 120 5.63 -29.09 15.70
N VAL A 121 5.64 -27.82 16.13
CA VAL A 121 5.61 -27.47 17.55
C VAL A 121 4.26 -27.84 18.17
N LEU A 122 3.15 -27.48 17.52
CA LEU A 122 1.82 -27.73 18.06
C LEU A 122 1.56 -29.22 18.33
N GLN A 123 1.92 -30.10 17.38
CA GLN A 123 1.75 -31.54 17.54
C GLN A 123 2.58 -32.11 18.70
N LYS A 124 3.83 -31.64 18.84
CA LYS A 124 4.74 -32.11 19.90
C LYS A 124 4.29 -31.61 21.27
N VAL A 125 3.84 -30.36 21.37
CA VAL A 125 3.30 -29.80 22.61
C VAL A 125 2.02 -30.52 23.03
N VAL A 126 1.08 -30.76 22.10
CA VAL A 126 -0.15 -31.49 22.39
C VAL A 126 0.17 -32.90 22.89
N ARG A 127 1.08 -33.63 22.21
CA ARG A 127 1.51 -34.96 22.67
C ARG A 127 2.20 -34.94 24.03
N ALA A 128 3.02 -33.92 24.31
CA ALA A 128 3.68 -33.78 25.61
C ALA A 128 2.67 -33.54 26.74
N VAL A 129 1.61 -32.77 26.50
CA VAL A 129 0.54 -32.52 27.48
C VAL A 129 -0.35 -33.75 27.70
N GLN A 130 -0.51 -34.60 26.69
CA GLN A 130 -1.30 -35.83 26.78
C GLN A 130 -0.58 -36.97 27.52
N GLN A 131 0.74 -36.87 27.74
CA GLN A 131 1.49 -37.90 28.44
C GLN A 131 1.29 -37.80 29.97
N PRO A 132 1.24 -38.95 30.68
CA PRO A 132 1.01 -38.98 32.13
C PRO A 132 2.17 -38.39 32.94
N VAL A 133 3.38 -38.33 32.36
CA VAL A 133 4.53 -37.62 32.92
C VAL A 133 4.85 -36.45 31.99
N PHE A 134 4.58 -35.25 32.46
CA PHE A 134 4.88 -34.03 31.73
C PHE A 134 6.37 -33.69 31.90
N ASP A 135 7.10 -33.55 30.79
CA ASP A 135 8.45 -32.99 30.78
C ASP A 135 8.38 -31.47 30.52
N PRO A 136 8.58 -30.62 31.55
CA PRO A 136 8.50 -29.17 31.39
C PRO A 136 9.67 -28.62 30.57
N THR A 137 10.82 -29.28 30.61
CA THR A 137 12.06 -28.79 30.01
C THR A 137 12.03 -28.94 28.49
N ALA A 138 11.64 -30.12 27.99
CA ALA A 138 11.47 -30.34 26.56
C ALA A 138 10.36 -29.47 25.95
N THR A 139 9.24 -29.30 26.67
CA THR A 139 8.10 -28.51 26.17
C THR A 139 8.45 -27.01 26.12
N SER A 140 9.11 -26.48 27.14
CA SER A 140 9.56 -25.08 27.17
C SER A 140 10.61 -24.78 26.09
N LEU A 141 11.54 -25.72 25.83
CA LEU A 141 12.52 -25.58 24.74
C LEU A 141 11.84 -25.49 23.36
N LEU A 142 10.79 -26.29 23.13
CA LEU A 142 10.01 -26.23 21.88
C LEU A 142 9.31 -24.87 21.70
N VAL A 143 8.71 -24.35 22.77
CA VAL A 143 8.07 -23.01 22.75
C VAL A 143 9.11 -21.91 22.51
N LEU A 144 10.27 -22.00 23.16
CA LEU A 144 11.36 -21.05 22.95
C LEU A 144 11.91 -21.10 21.51
N SER A 145 12.02 -22.30 20.92
CA SER A 145 12.43 -22.47 19.53
C SER A 145 11.43 -21.82 18.56
N LEU A 146 10.12 -21.95 18.85
CA LEU A 146 9.06 -21.30 18.08
C LEU A 146 9.21 -19.78 18.13
N TYR A 147 9.38 -19.23 19.34
CA TYR A 147 9.59 -17.79 19.51
C TYR A 147 10.81 -17.29 18.73
N GLY A 148 11.95 -17.98 18.85
CA GLY A 148 13.19 -17.63 18.14
C GLY A 148 13.00 -17.63 16.62
N ILE A 149 12.37 -18.68 16.07
CA ILE A 149 12.07 -18.76 14.63
C ILE A 149 11.14 -17.63 14.18
N GLN A 150 10.15 -17.25 15.00
CA GLN A 150 9.24 -16.16 14.65
C GLN A 150 9.91 -14.78 14.69
N VAL A 151 10.86 -14.56 15.60
CA VAL A 151 11.68 -13.33 15.60
C VAL A 151 12.52 -13.25 14.32
N VAL A 152 13.14 -14.36 13.91
CA VAL A 152 13.90 -14.42 12.64
C VAL A 152 12.98 -14.22 11.43
N SER A 153 11.81 -14.85 11.41
CA SER A 153 10.80 -14.68 10.35
C SER A 153 10.38 -13.21 10.23
N ALA A 154 10.07 -12.54 11.34
CA ALA A 154 9.70 -11.13 11.37
C ALA A 154 10.83 -10.23 10.82
N PHE A 155 12.08 -10.52 11.20
CA PHE A 155 13.25 -9.79 10.71
C PHE A 155 13.41 -9.94 9.18
N VAL A 156 13.27 -11.16 8.64
CA VAL A 156 13.36 -11.40 7.19
C VAL A 156 12.19 -10.76 6.45
N LYS A 157 10.96 -10.82 6.99
CA LYS A 157 9.77 -10.17 6.42
C LYS A 157 9.95 -8.66 6.28
N ALA A 158 10.55 -8.00 7.28
CA ALA A 158 10.82 -6.56 7.22
C ALA A 158 11.77 -6.20 6.07
N HIS A 159 12.86 -6.95 5.89
CA HIS A 159 13.81 -6.74 4.78
C HIS A 159 13.21 -7.05 3.42
N MET A 160 12.46 -8.15 3.35
CA MET A 160 11.73 -8.54 2.14
C MET A 160 10.77 -7.43 1.72
N LYS A 161 9.97 -6.90 2.66
CA LYS A 161 9.04 -5.80 2.39
C LYS A 161 9.77 -4.56 1.89
N PHE A 162 10.85 -4.15 2.58
CA PHE A 162 11.64 -3.00 2.18
C PHE A 162 12.19 -3.14 0.75
N MET A 163 12.78 -4.29 0.41
CA MET A 163 13.31 -4.52 -0.94
C MET A 163 12.21 -4.49 -2.01
N ASN A 164 11.05 -5.06 -1.70
CA ASN A 164 9.92 -5.10 -2.61
C ASN A 164 9.35 -3.70 -2.89
N ASP A 165 9.17 -2.91 -1.83
CA ASP A 165 8.72 -1.52 -1.92
C ASP A 165 9.73 -0.67 -2.72
N VAL A 166 11.05 -0.85 -2.50
CA VAL A 166 12.10 -0.17 -3.28
C VAL A 166 12.01 -0.50 -4.77
N ILE A 167 11.80 -1.77 -5.16
CA ILE A 167 11.62 -2.15 -6.58
C ILE A 167 10.41 -1.45 -7.19
N GLY A 168 9.28 -1.45 -6.46
CA GLY A 168 8.07 -0.73 -6.86
C GLY A 168 8.35 0.75 -7.14
N PHE A 169 8.98 1.45 -6.20
CA PHE A 169 9.33 2.86 -6.36
C PHE A 169 10.30 3.11 -7.51
N GLN A 170 11.34 2.27 -7.67
CA GLN A 170 12.29 2.38 -8.77
C GLN A 170 11.61 2.24 -10.14
N PHE A 171 10.70 1.27 -10.26
CA PHE A 171 9.95 1.04 -11.47
C PHE A 171 8.98 2.17 -11.78
N GLY A 172 8.19 2.60 -10.79
CA GLY A 172 7.25 3.72 -10.93
C GLY A 172 7.94 5.05 -11.26
N SER A 173 9.14 5.30 -10.71
CA SER A 173 9.97 6.47 -11.04
C SER A 173 10.41 6.44 -12.52
N SER A 174 10.91 5.28 -12.98
CA SER A 174 11.33 5.08 -14.37
C SER A 174 10.18 5.32 -15.36
N LEU A 175 9.00 4.76 -15.08
CA LEU A 175 7.81 4.93 -15.91
C LEU A 175 7.37 6.40 -15.99
N ARG A 176 7.39 7.13 -14.87
CA ARG A 176 7.06 8.57 -14.85
C ARG A 176 8.02 9.38 -15.69
N SER A 177 9.33 9.14 -15.57
CA SER A 177 10.33 9.81 -16.39
C SER A 177 10.13 9.54 -17.88
N MET A 178 9.91 8.28 -18.26
CA MET A 178 9.63 7.91 -19.66
C MET A 178 8.34 8.53 -20.20
N LEU A 179 7.28 8.54 -19.38
CA LEU A 179 6.00 9.12 -19.76
C LEU A 179 6.13 10.64 -19.95
N PHE A 180 6.84 11.30 -19.04
CA PHE A 180 7.11 12.74 -19.14
C PHE A 180 7.91 13.08 -20.40
N GLU A 181 9.00 12.37 -20.66
CA GLU A 181 9.77 12.54 -21.89
C GLU A 181 8.94 12.29 -23.15
N LYS A 182 8.09 11.25 -23.12
CA LYS A 182 7.23 10.93 -24.26
C LYS A 182 6.18 12.02 -24.46
N ALA A 183 5.61 12.56 -23.39
CA ALA A 183 4.62 13.64 -23.45
C ALA A 183 5.18 14.91 -24.08
N LEU A 184 6.43 15.26 -23.78
CA LEU A 184 7.13 16.41 -24.40
C LEU A 184 7.40 16.22 -25.91
N LYS A 185 7.52 14.97 -26.37
CA LYS A 185 7.83 14.61 -27.77
C LYS A 185 6.57 14.22 -28.58
N LEU A 186 5.36 14.42 -28.06
CA LEU A 186 4.11 14.10 -28.75
C LEU A 186 3.86 15.08 -29.92
N ASN A 187 3.44 14.55 -31.07
CA ASN A 187 3.03 15.37 -32.20
C ASN A 187 1.62 15.97 -31.96
N ALA A 188 1.27 16.99 -32.75
CA ALA A 188 -0.01 17.69 -32.59
C ALA A 188 -1.24 16.78 -32.79
N LYS A 189 -1.15 15.74 -33.63
CA LYS A 189 -2.22 14.76 -33.85
C LYS A 189 -2.50 13.95 -32.57
N SER A 190 -1.47 13.34 -31.99
CA SER A 190 -1.60 12.56 -30.76
C SER A 190 -1.96 13.41 -29.54
N LYS A 191 -1.57 14.70 -29.51
CA LYS A 191 -2.00 15.64 -28.46
C LYS A 191 -3.48 16.04 -28.57
N LYS A 192 -4.10 15.89 -29.75
CA LYS A 192 -5.57 16.01 -29.91
C LYS A 192 -6.30 14.75 -29.46
N GLU A 193 -5.69 13.58 -29.64
CA GLU A 193 -6.25 12.28 -29.23
C GLU A 193 -6.13 12.01 -27.73
N LYS A 194 -5.06 12.49 -27.09
CA LYS A 194 -4.83 12.37 -25.64
C LYS A 194 -4.80 13.76 -25.01
N SER A 195 -5.79 14.03 -24.17
CA SER A 195 -5.87 15.29 -23.44
C SER A 195 -4.76 15.39 -22.39
N ALA A 196 -4.49 16.61 -21.92
CA ALA A 196 -3.57 16.81 -20.80
C ALA A 196 -4.06 16.09 -19.52
N GLY A 197 -5.38 15.96 -19.35
CA GLY A 197 -5.99 15.21 -18.25
C GLY A 197 -5.70 13.71 -18.34
N ASP A 198 -5.77 13.12 -19.54
CA ASP A 198 -5.47 11.70 -19.75
C ASP A 198 -4.00 11.39 -19.43
N ILE A 199 -3.08 12.27 -19.83
CA ILE A 199 -1.65 12.15 -19.53
C ILE A 199 -1.39 12.33 -18.04
N ALA A 200 -2.09 13.26 -17.38
CA ALA A 200 -2.01 13.44 -15.95
C ALA A 200 -2.49 12.19 -15.19
N ASN A 201 -3.58 11.56 -15.63
CA ASN A 201 -4.06 10.31 -15.03
C ASN A 201 -3.07 9.15 -15.23
N LEU A 202 -2.46 9.05 -16.42
CA LEU A 202 -1.38 8.09 -16.67
C LEU A 202 -0.21 8.30 -15.69
N PHE A 203 0.17 9.54 -15.41
CA PHE A 203 1.30 9.88 -14.54
C PHE A 203 1.01 9.61 -13.05
N SER A 204 -0.24 9.78 -12.62
CA SER A 204 -0.67 9.59 -11.24
C SER A 204 -1.21 8.19 -10.99
N THR A 205 -2.46 7.94 -11.37
CA THR A 205 -3.25 6.75 -11.04
C THR A 205 -2.66 5.51 -11.69
N ASP A 206 -2.42 5.55 -13.01
CA ASP A 206 -2.07 4.33 -13.74
C ASP A 206 -0.66 3.84 -13.39
N VAL A 207 0.32 4.74 -13.25
CA VAL A 207 1.66 4.37 -12.76
C VAL A 207 1.61 3.87 -11.31
N ASN A 208 0.76 4.42 -10.45
CA ASN A 208 0.60 3.91 -9.09
C ASN A 208 0.07 2.47 -9.09
N SER A 209 -0.94 2.16 -9.91
CA SER A 209 -1.43 0.78 -10.06
C SER A 209 -0.36 -0.17 -10.59
N VAL A 210 0.47 0.28 -11.54
CA VAL A 210 1.57 -0.53 -12.07
C VAL A 210 2.68 -0.75 -11.03
N MET A 211 2.96 0.25 -10.20
CA MET A 211 3.87 0.14 -9.06
C MET A 211 3.36 -0.88 -8.04
N GLU A 212 2.08 -0.82 -7.68
CA GLU A 212 1.45 -1.77 -6.78
C GLU A 212 1.48 -3.21 -7.34
N PHE A 213 1.22 -3.36 -8.65
CA PHE A 213 1.39 -4.64 -9.33
C PHE A 213 2.82 -5.17 -9.20
N ALA A 214 3.83 -4.34 -9.44
CA ALA A 214 5.24 -4.74 -9.35
C ALA A 214 5.62 -5.19 -7.93
N THR A 215 5.13 -4.49 -6.90
CA THR A 215 5.32 -4.89 -5.49
C THR A 215 4.57 -6.19 -5.16
N ASN A 216 3.37 -6.41 -5.70
CA ASN A 216 2.56 -7.59 -5.36
C ASN A 216 2.81 -8.81 -6.27
N MET A 217 3.63 -8.68 -7.30
CA MET A 217 3.79 -9.71 -8.33
C MET A 217 4.25 -11.08 -7.79
N ASN A 218 5.12 -11.10 -6.78
CA ASN A 218 5.58 -12.37 -6.18
C ASN A 218 4.45 -13.15 -5.50
N LEU A 219 3.37 -12.48 -5.06
CA LEU A 219 2.23 -13.14 -4.44
C LEU A 219 1.49 -14.06 -5.41
N ILE A 220 1.53 -13.76 -6.72
CA ILE A 220 0.80 -14.52 -7.75
C ILE A 220 1.17 -16.01 -7.74
N TRP A 221 2.45 -16.33 -7.52
CA TRP A 221 2.93 -17.72 -7.52
C TRP A 221 3.21 -18.24 -6.10
N ILE A 222 3.62 -17.38 -5.16
CA ILE A 222 3.85 -17.78 -3.78
C ILE A 222 2.56 -18.23 -3.10
N VAL A 223 1.46 -17.48 -3.25
CA VAL A 223 0.20 -17.79 -2.56
C VAL A 223 -0.32 -19.18 -2.95
N PRO A 224 -0.39 -19.56 -4.24
CA PRO A 224 -0.72 -20.93 -4.63
C PRO A 224 0.22 -21.99 -4.04
N VAL A 225 1.53 -21.76 -4.05
CA VAL A 225 2.51 -22.69 -3.47
C VAL A 225 2.27 -22.84 -1.96
N GLN A 226 2.06 -21.75 -1.24
CA GLN A 226 1.78 -21.75 0.19
C GLN A 226 0.48 -22.49 0.51
N ILE A 227 -0.60 -22.24 -0.25
CA ILE A 227 -1.87 -22.97 -0.12
C ILE A 227 -1.63 -24.48 -0.34
N GLY A 228 -0.89 -24.85 -1.39
CA GLY A 228 -0.57 -26.25 -1.67
C GLY A 228 0.17 -26.93 -0.51
N ILE A 229 1.18 -26.26 0.05
CA ILE A 229 1.94 -26.78 1.21
C ILE A 229 1.04 -26.94 2.43
N VAL A 230 0.19 -25.94 2.74
CA VAL A 230 -0.74 -25.99 3.88
C VAL A 230 -1.75 -27.13 3.71
N LEU A 231 -2.34 -27.29 2.52
CA LEU A 231 -3.29 -28.37 2.25
C LEU A 231 -2.63 -29.75 2.37
N TYR A 232 -1.41 -29.90 1.84
CA TYR A 232 -0.64 -31.12 2.00
C TYR A 232 -0.36 -31.42 3.48
N LEU A 233 0.06 -30.43 4.25
CA LEU A 233 0.33 -30.57 5.67
C LEU A 233 -0.92 -31.01 6.45
N LEU A 234 -2.05 -30.37 6.18
CA LEU A 234 -3.32 -30.77 6.78
C LEU A 234 -3.63 -32.22 6.40
N TYR A 235 -3.39 -32.64 5.14
CA TYR A 235 -3.69 -34.00 4.65
C TYR A 235 -2.89 -35.06 5.38
N VAL A 236 -1.63 -34.78 5.66
CA VAL A 236 -0.81 -35.65 6.51
C VAL A 236 -1.36 -35.73 7.94
N LEU A 237 -1.98 -34.66 8.44
CA LEU A 237 -2.43 -34.57 9.83
C LEU A 237 -3.81 -35.19 10.11
N VAL A 238 -4.77 -34.97 9.21
CA VAL A 238 -6.19 -35.35 9.40
C VAL A 238 -6.70 -36.27 8.28
N GLY A 239 -5.88 -36.55 7.26
CA GLY A 239 -6.24 -37.43 6.15
C GLY A 239 -7.39 -36.89 5.29
N TRP A 240 -8.28 -37.78 4.87
CA TRP A 240 -9.40 -37.48 3.98
C TRP A 240 -10.43 -36.50 4.55
N ALA A 241 -10.43 -36.25 5.86
CA ALA A 241 -11.38 -35.33 6.51
C ALA A 241 -11.28 -33.88 5.99
N ILE A 242 -10.16 -33.49 5.38
CA ILE A 242 -9.98 -32.13 4.85
C ILE A 242 -10.91 -31.81 3.71
N PHE A 243 -11.27 -32.79 2.90
CA PHE A 243 -12.19 -32.55 1.78
C PHE A 243 -13.57 -32.10 2.29
N VAL A 244 -13.99 -32.59 3.46
CA VAL A 244 -15.19 -32.10 4.15
C VAL A 244 -14.98 -30.65 4.61
N GLY A 245 -13.84 -30.34 5.21
CA GLY A 245 -13.48 -28.97 5.61
C GLY A 245 -13.44 -27.98 4.43
N LEU A 246 -12.85 -28.38 3.30
CA LEU A 246 -12.85 -27.61 2.06
C LEU A 246 -14.26 -27.39 1.52
N GLY A 247 -15.14 -28.39 1.61
CA GLY A 247 -16.55 -28.25 1.28
C GLY A 247 -17.24 -27.19 2.14
N VAL A 248 -17.02 -27.21 3.45
CA VAL A 248 -17.57 -26.19 4.38
C VAL A 248 -17.02 -24.80 4.06
N VAL A 249 -15.72 -24.66 3.82
CA VAL A 249 -15.10 -23.38 3.41
C VAL A 249 -15.73 -22.87 2.11
N PHE A 250 -15.95 -23.75 1.13
CA PHE A 250 -16.60 -23.39 -0.11
C PHE A 250 -18.03 -22.87 0.11
N VAL A 251 -18.83 -23.55 0.95
CA VAL A 251 -20.18 -23.11 1.31
C VAL A 251 -20.15 -21.74 1.99
N ILE A 252 -19.23 -21.51 2.93
CA ILE A 252 -19.05 -20.21 3.59
C ILE A 252 -18.70 -19.12 2.57
N LEU A 253 -17.82 -19.41 1.61
CA LEU A 253 -17.48 -18.46 0.54
C LEU A 253 -18.68 -18.12 -0.34
N VAL A 254 -19.53 -19.09 -0.70
CA VAL A 254 -20.76 -18.85 -1.47
C VAL A 254 -21.74 -17.98 -0.68
N ILE A 255 -21.94 -18.28 0.62
CA ILE A 255 -22.80 -17.46 1.48
C ILE A 255 -22.27 -16.03 1.55
N ASN A 256 -20.97 -15.85 1.79
CA ASN A 256 -20.34 -14.52 1.82
C ASN A 256 -20.50 -13.79 0.48
N ALA A 257 -20.39 -14.48 -0.65
CA ALA A 257 -20.60 -13.87 -1.97
C ALA A 257 -22.05 -13.41 -2.18
N VAL A 258 -23.04 -14.23 -1.80
CA VAL A 258 -24.46 -13.85 -1.88
C VAL A 258 -24.76 -12.66 -0.97
N VAL A 259 -24.29 -12.69 0.28
CA VAL A 259 -24.45 -11.58 1.24
C VAL A 259 -23.79 -10.31 0.72
N ALA A 260 -22.59 -10.41 0.13
CA ALA A 260 -21.90 -9.26 -0.46
C ALA A 260 -22.69 -8.66 -1.63
N ILE A 261 -23.32 -9.47 -2.49
CA ILE A 261 -24.18 -8.97 -3.57
C ILE A 261 -25.43 -8.28 -3.01
N MET A 262 -26.04 -8.82 -1.95
CA MET A 262 -27.19 -8.20 -1.29
C MET A 262 -26.81 -6.86 -0.66
N LEU A 263 -25.70 -6.81 0.08
CA LEU A 263 -25.16 -5.57 0.66
C LEU A 263 -24.82 -4.54 -0.42
N GLY A 264 -24.25 -4.98 -1.54
CA GLY A 264 -23.96 -4.11 -2.68
C GLY A 264 -25.20 -3.41 -3.24
N LYS A 265 -26.32 -4.13 -3.36
CA LYS A 265 -27.59 -3.53 -3.80
C LYS A 265 -28.13 -2.47 -2.84
N GLU A 266 -28.05 -2.71 -1.54
CA GLU A 266 -28.47 -1.71 -0.54
C GLU A 266 -27.51 -0.52 -0.50
N GLN A 267 -26.20 -0.76 -0.72
CA GLN A 267 -25.19 0.28 -0.84
C GLN A 267 -25.45 1.19 -2.05
N ASP A 268 -25.89 0.64 -3.19
CA ASP A 268 -26.26 1.43 -4.36
C ASP A 268 -27.45 2.38 -4.07
N ILE A 269 -28.47 1.89 -3.36
CA ILE A 269 -29.63 2.71 -2.95
C ILE A 269 -29.18 3.84 -2.02
N LEU A 270 -28.33 3.53 -1.05
CA LEU A 270 -27.74 4.52 -0.15
C LEU A 270 -26.96 5.60 -0.91
N PHE A 271 -26.16 5.20 -1.90
CA PHE A 271 -25.40 6.13 -2.72
C PHE A 271 -26.30 7.02 -3.56
N GLN A 272 -27.37 6.50 -4.15
CA GLN A 272 -28.35 7.31 -4.85
C GLN A 272 -29.03 8.35 -3.93
N ALA A 273 -29.44 7.96 -2.72
CA ALA A 273 -30.04 8.88 -1.75
C ALA A 273 -29.07 9.99 -1.33
N LYS A 274 -27.81 9.62 -1.08
CA LYS A 274 -26.73 10.56 -0.75
C LYS A 274 -26.44 11.53 -1.90
N ASP A 275 -26.38 11.04 -3.14
CA ASP A 275 -26.12 11.86 -4.33
C ASP A 275 -27.25 12.83 -4.61
N ASN A 276 -28.51 12.40 -4.45
CA ASN A 276 -29.68 13.27 -4.55
C ASN A 276 -29.62 14.42 -3.55
N ARG A 277 -29.26 14.14 -2.28
CA ARG A 277 -29.06 15.18 -1.27
C ARG A 277 -27.93 16.13 -1.66
N MET A 278 -26.77 15.58 -2.04
CA MET A 278 -25.59 16.38 -2.37
C MET A 278 -25.81 17.27 -3.59
N LYS A 279 -26.58 16.80 -4.58
CA LYS A 279 -27.00 17.58 -5.73
C LYS A 279 -27.76 18.83 -5.31
N VAL A 280 -28.78 18.68 -4.45
CA VAL A 280 -29.55 19.83 -3.95
C VAL A 280 -28.69 20.78 -3.12
N VAL A 281 -27.78 20.25 -2.29
CA VAL A 281 -26.81 21.09 -1.56
C VAL A 281 -25.98 21.93 -2.54
N ASN A 282 -25.42 21.32 -3.58
CA ASN A 282 -24.62 22.04 -4.58
C ASN A 282 -25.44 23.09 -5.33
N GLU A 283 -26.69 22.80 -5.69
CA GLU A 283 -27.61 23.76 -6.32
C GLU A 283 -27.89 24.97 -5.40
N VAL A 284 -28.16 24.73 -4.11
CA VAL A 284 -28.44 25.78 -3.12
C VAL A 284 -27.23 26.68 -2.90
N PHE A 285 -26.04 26.09 -2.71
CA PHE A 285 -24.81 26.87 -2.51
C PHE A 285 -24.38 27.60 -3.78
N GLY A 286 -24.58 26.98 -4.96
CA GLY A 286 -24.30 27.61 -6.25
C GLY A 286 -25.18 28.83 -6.53
N ALA A 287 -26.43 28.82 -6.05
CA ALA A 287 -27.40 29.91 -6.22
C ALA A 287 -27.70 30.69 -4.91
N ILE A 288 -26.77 30.69 -3.94
CA ILE A 288 -27.05 31.16 -2.57
C ILE A 288 -27.55 32.60 -2.49
N GLN A 289 -27.05 33.47 -3.37
CA GLN A 289 -27.48 34.87 -3.43
C GLN A 289 -28.97 35.01 -3.77
N ILE A 290 -29.46 34.20 -4.72
CA ILE A 290 -30.88 34.19 -5.13
C ILE A 290 -31.74 33.62 -4.01
N VAL A 291 -31.29 32.53 -3.37
CA VAL A 291 -32.00 31.90 -2.24
C VAL A 291 -32.18 32.90 -1.10
N LYS A 292 -31.11 33.63 -0.74
CA LYS A 292 -31.12 34.67 0.31
C LYS A 292 -31.98 35.87 -0.06
N PHE A 293 -31.89 36.37 -1.29
CA PHE A 293 -32.67 37.52 -1.76
C PHE A 293 -34.18 37.27 -1.70
N ASN A 294 -34.60 36.02 -1.95
CA ASN A 294 -36.01 35.63 -1.95
C ASN A 294 -36.49 35.02 -0.62
N ALA A 295 -35.65 34.97 0.42
CA ALA A 295 -35.94 34.34 1.71
C ALA A 295 -36.44 32.87 1.58
N TRP A 296 -35.81 32.08 0.70
CA TRP A 296 -36.19 30.68 0.43
C TRP A 296 -35.46 29.65 1.32
N GLU A 297 -34.72 30.08 2.34
CA GLU A 297 -33.87 29.19 3.14
C GLU A 297 -34.65 28.07 3.80
N GLU A 298 -35.77 28.39 4.47
CA GLU A 298 -36.60 27.40 5.17
C GLU A 298 -37.15 26.35 4.20
N LYS A 299 -37.57 26.76 2.99
CA LYS A 299 -38.08 25.83 1.97
C LYS A 299 -37.01 24.84 1.49
N PHE A 300 -35.77 25.30 1.29
CA PHE A 300 -34.67 24.42 0.91
C PHE A 300 -34.19 23.57 2.08
N LEU A 301 -34.26 24.08 3.31
CA LEU A 301 -33.96 23.33 4.53
C LEU A 301 -34.92 22.14 4.68
N ASP A 302 -36.24 22.37 4.56
CA ASP A 302 -37.25 21.31 4.63
C ASP A 302 -37.01 20.22 3.58
N LYS A 303 -36.75 20.63 2.32
CA LYS A 303 -36.41 19.70 1.24
C LYS A 303 -35.14 18.88 1.54
N LEU A 304 -34.12 19.48 2.14
CA LEU A 304 -32.90 18.77 2.53
C LEU A 304 -33.13 17.81 3.70
N ILE A 305 -34.00 18.17 4.65
CA ILE A 305 -34.40 17.30 5.75
C ILE A 305 -35.16 16.08 5.22
N GLU A 306 -36.08 16.26 4.27
CA GLU A 306 -36.79 15.15 3.63
C GLU A 306 -35.82 14.17 2.94
N LEU A 307 -34.87 14.67 2.15
CA LEU A 307 -33.83 13.85 1.52
C LEU A 307 -32.94 13.16 2.56
N ARG A 308 -32.64 13.84 3.69
CA ARG A 308 -31.87 13.27 4.78
C ARG A 308 -32.63 12.14 5.49
N LEU A 309 -33.93 12.25 5.67
CA LEU A 309 -34.76 11.19 6.24
C LEU A 309 -34.76 9.96 5.33
N ALA A 310 -34.91 10.14 4.01
CA ALA A 310 -34.81 9.05 3.04
C ALA A 310 -33.42 8.37 3.06
N GLU A 311 -32.34 9.17 3.18
CA GLU A 311 -30.97 8.66 3.36
C GLU A 311 -30.86 7.85 4.67
N VAL A 312 -31.39 8.34 5.79
CA VAL A 312 -31.34 7.64 7.09
C VAL A 312 -32.09 6.31 7.07
N VAL A 313 -33.25 6.23 6.41
CA VAL A 313 -33.98 4.96 6.23
C VAL A 313 -33.14 3.96 5.43
N SER A 314 -32.46 4.43 4.38
CA SER A 314 -31.56 3.60 3.57
C SER A 314 -30.34 3.13 4.38
N ILE A 315 -29.77 4.01 5.22
CA ILE A 315 -28.69 3.66 6.15
C ILE A 315 -29.16 2.59 7.15
N TRP A 316 -30.34 2.73 7.72
CA TRP A 316 -30.87 1.76 8.68
C TRP A 316 -31.07 0.38 8.05
N LYS A 317 -31.52 0.34 6.79
CA LYS A 317 -31.67 -0.90 6.02
C LYS A 317 -30.33 -1.53 5.64
N TYR A 318 -29.30 -0.72 5.38
CA TYR A 318 -27.95 -1.19 5.10
C TYR A 318 -27.23 -1.74 6.36
N MET A 319 -27.49 -1.17 7.54
CA MET A 319 -26.87 -1.59 8.80
C MET A 319 -27.53 -2.84 9.43
N ARG A 320 -28.68 -3.29 8.91
CA ARG A 320 -29.45 -4.42 9.43
C ARG A 320 -29.20 -5.68 8.62
#